data_AF-A0A183CL34-F1
#
_entry.id   AF-A0A183CL34-F1
#
_cell.length_a   1.000
_cell.length_b   1.000
_cell.length_c   1.000
_cell.angle_alpha   90.00
_cell.angle_beta   90.00
_cell.angle_gamma   90.00
#
_symmetry.space_group_name_H-M   'P 1'
#
loop_
_entity.id
_entity.type
_entity.pdbx_description
1 polymer ?
#
loop_
_entity_poly.entity_id
_entity_poly.type
_entity_poly.pdbx_seq_one_letter_code
_entity_poly.pdbx_strand_id
1 'polypeptide(L)'
;MVVSPVVERMLSVEMKEKQQRTLNLDGHDITMEQFMQFLETVNDHFLPNPTNVLDLLALADYFQIDWLKERCDVHLINCVEIPLIERFLLIERYCLNNLKNFFLHCLNVDKLREFMKANHEQLLSSISKEFWVQLTVRLCVKL
;
A
#
# COMPACT_ATOMS: atom_id res chain seq x y z
N MET A 1 12.17 17.71 11.55
CA MET A 1 11.22 17.23 10.52
C MET A 1 10.28 16.28 11.23
N VAL A 2 8.96 16.47 11.09
CA VAL A 2 7.99 15.55 11.68
C VAL A 2 7.95 14.30 10.82
N VAL A 3 8.11 13.15 11.45
CA VAL A 3 8.15 11.85 10.77
C VAL A 3 6.75 11.32 10.46
N SER A 4 5.83 11.46 11.42
CA SER A 4 4.43 11.05 11.30
C SER A 4 3.52 12.19 11.77
N PRO A 5 2.69 12.76 10.88
CA PRO A 5 1.69 13.75 11.25
C PRO A 5 0.67 13.21 12.26
N VAL A 6 0.37 11.90 12.20
CA VAL A 6 -0.52 11.22 13.14
C VAL A 6 0.05 11.26 14.55
N VAL A 7 1.32 10.87 14.72
CA VAL A 7 1.98 10.90 16.03
C VAL A 7 2.13 12.34 16.54
N GLU A 8 2.49 13.29 15.67
CA GLU A 8 2.54 14.71 16.04
C GLU A 8 1.18 15.19 16.56
N ARG A 9 0.10 14.87 15.84
CA ARG A 9 -1.25 15.26 16.25
C ARG A 9 -1.61 14.61 17.59
N MET A 10 -1.42 13.30 17.73
CA MET A 10 -1.68 12.55 18.97
C MET A 10 -0.98 13.16 20.20
N LEU A 11 0.24 13.68 20.03
CA LEU A 11 1.02 14.28 21.12
C LEU A 11 0.79 15.78 21.31
N SER A 12 0.26 16.48 20.32
CA SER A 12 0.01 17.92 20.38
C SER A 12 -1.31 18.25 21.10
N VAL A 13 -2.36 17.47 20.90
CA VAL A 13 -3.70 17.70 21.47
C VAL A 13 -3.96 16.89 22.75
N GLU A 14 -4.96 17.26 23.54
CA GLU A 14 -5.38 16.57 24.78
C GLU A 14 -6.03 15.20 24.47
N MET A 15 -5.24 14.26 23.96
CA MET A 15 -5.63 12.87 23.74
C MET A 15 -5.07 11.97 24.83
N LYS A 16 -5.66 10.77 24.98
CA LYS A 16 -5.24 9.79 25.99
C LYS A 16 -3.77 9.40 25.82
N GLU A 17 -3.32 9.28 24.58
CA GLU A 17 -1.96 8.93 24.19
C GLU A 17 -0.94 9.95 24.73
N LYS A 18 -1.27 11.25 24.68
CA LYS A 18 -0.43 12.32 25.26
C LYS A 18 -0.35 12.23 26.77
N GLN A 19 -1.49 11.99 27.43
CA GLN A 19 -1.57 11.92 28.89
C GLN A 19 -0.86 10.68 29.44
N GLN A 20 -1.04 9.53 28.79
CA GLN A 20 -0.48 8.25 29.20
C GLN A 20 0.95 8.02 28.69
N ARG A 21 1.37 8.77 27.66
CA ARG A 21 2.64 8.56 26.94
C ARG A 21 2.80 7.13 26.40
N THR A 22 1.67 6.52 26.04
CA THR A 22 1.59 5.16 25.50
C THR A 22 0.65 5.16 24.32
N LEU A 23 1.04 4.44 23.26
CA LEU A 23 0.20 4.17 22.10
C LEU A 23 -0.17 2.69 22.13
N ASN A 24 -1.46 2.37 22.09
CA ASN A 24 -1.90 0.99 21.95
C ASN A 24 -1.99 0.62 20.46
N LEU A 25 -1.39 -0.49 20.08
CA LEU A 25 -1.42 -1.06 18.73
C LEU A 25 -2.43 -2.21 18.58
N ASP A 26 -3.09 -2.61 19.67
CA ASP A 26 -4.13 -3.64 19.67
C ASP A 26 -5.20 -3.33 18.62
N GLY A 27 -5.59 -4.35 17.84
CA GLY A 27 -6.64 -4.24 16.82
C GLY A 27 -6.15 -3.98 15.39
N HIS A 28 -4.84 -3.91 15.15
CA HIS A 28 -4.27 -3.72 13.80
C HIS A 28 -3.69 -4.99 13.18
N ASP A 29 -3.79 -6.14 13.87
CA ASP A 29 -3.13 -7.40 13.49
C ASP A 29 -1.61 -7.25 13.24
N ILE A 30 -0.96 -6.32 13.95
CA ILE A 30 0.47 -6.03 13.85
C ILE A 30 1.20 -6.68 15.01
N THR A 31 2.21 -7.48 14.70
CA THR A 31 3.10 -8.08 15.69
C THR A 31 4.15 -7.06 16.17
N MET A 32 4.67 -7.27 17.38
CA MET A 32 5.74 -6.42 17.90
C MET A 32 6.99 -6.43 17.00
N GLU A 33 7.30 -7.56 16.35
CA GLU A 33 8.41 -7.68 15.42
C GLU A 33 8.24 -6.77 14.20
N GLN A 34 7.07 -6.79 13.58
CA GLN A 34 6.73 -5.92 12.45
C GLN A 34 6.83 -4.44 12.85
N PHE A 35 6.35 -4.10 14.05
CA PHE A 35 6.44 -2.72 14.55
C PHE A 35 7.89 -2.30 14.82
N MET A 36 8.74 -3.18 15.35
CA MET A 36 10.16 -2.90 15.53
C MET A 36 10.87 -2.67 14.19
N GLN A 37 10.63 -3.52 13.19
CA GLN A 37 11.19 -3.34 11.84
C GLN A 37 10.74 -2.01 11.19
N PHE A 38 9.50 -1.60 11.44
CA PHE A 38 9.00 -0.30 11.00
C PHE A 38 9.74 0.85 11.67
N LEU A 39 9.95 0.81 12.99
CA LEU A 39 10.72 1.83 13.70
C LEU A 39 12.17 1.91 13.22
N GLU A 40 12.83 0.77 12.99
CA GLU A 40 14.16 0.70 12.39
C GLU A 40 14.17 1.33 11.00
N THR A 41 13.19 0.99 10.16
CA THR A 41 13.05 1.55 8.81
C THR A 41 12.86 3.07 8.84
N VAL A 42 12.10 3.56 9.79
CA VAL A 42 11.85 4.99 9.98
C VAL A 42 13.10 5.74 10.44
N ASN A 43 13.90 5.15 11.34
CA ASN A 43 15.09 5.78 11.90
C ASN A 43 16.32 5.68 10.99
N ASP A 44 16.58 4.50 10.45
CA ASP A 44 17.80 4.16 9.70
C ASP A 44 17.58 4.10 8.19
N HIS A 45 16.36 4.41 7.73
CA HIS A 45 15.98 4.47 6.32
C HIS A 45 16.22 3.18 5.53
N PHE A 46 16.06 2.02 6.18
CA PHE A 46 16.10 0.73 5.49
C PHE A 46 15.09 0.68 4.32
N LEU A 47 15.41 -0.16 3.33
CA LEU A 47 14.57 -0.33 2.16
C LEU A 47 13.55 -1.45 2.39
N PRO A 48 12.31 -1.30 1.90
CA PRO A 48 11.36 -2.39 1.85
C PRO A 48 11.95 -3.59 1.08
N ASN A 49 11.58 -4.78 1.52
CA ASN A 49 11.96 -6.05 0.91
C ASN A 49 10.72 -6.97 0.83
N PRO A 50 10.81 -8.10 0.11
CA PRO A 50 9.67 -8.97 -0.10
C PRO A 50 9.02 -9.52 1.18
N THR A 51 9.76 -9.63 2.28
CA THR A 51 9.25 -10.19 3.53
C THR A 51 8.58 -9.17 4.43
N ASN A 52 8.84 -7.87 4.26
CA ASN A 52 8.32 -6.82 5.14
C ASN A 52 7.51 -5.72 4.44
N VAL A 53 7.51 -5.66 3.10
CA VAL A 53 6.90 -4.54 2.36
C VAL A 53 5.40 -4.36 2.66
N LEU A 54 4.66 -5.45 2.90
CA LEU A 54 3.23 -5.38 3.19
C LEU A 54 2.97 -4.79 4.58
N ASP A 55 3.77 -5.18 5.57
CA ASP A 55 3.65 -4.70 6.95
C ASP A 55 4.09 -3.24 7.05
N LEU A 56 5.20 -2.90 6.40
CA LEU A 56 5.66 -1.52 6.27
C LEU A 56 4.64 -0.64 5.57
N LEU A 57 3.98 -1.14 4.52
CA LEU A 57 2.94 -0.40 3.82
C LEU A 57 1.72 -0.12 4.73
N ALA A 58 1.24 -1.14 5.44
CA ALA A 58 0.12 -1.00 6.36
C ALA A 58 0.42 0.01 7.48
N LEU A 59 1.63 -0.07 8.07
CA LEU A 59 2.08 0.86 9.11
C LEU A 59 2.31 2.26 8.57
N ALA A 60 2.90 2.41 7.38
CA ALA A 60 3.11 3.71 6.76
C ALA A 60 1.79 4.42 6.42
N ASP A 61 0.78 3.67 5.97
CA ASP A 61 -0.56 4.20 5.74
C ASP A 61 -1.21 4.64 7.06
N TYR A 62 -1.19 3.79 8.08
CA TYR A 62 -1.76 4.08 9.39
C TYR A 62 -1.14 5.32 10.05
N PHE A 63 0.19 5.41 10.03
CA PHE A 63 0.92 6.54 10.62
C PHE A 63 1.09 7.73 9.66
N GLN A 64 0.54 7.66 8.45
CA GLN A 64 0.64 8.70 7.40
C GLN A 64 2.10 9.11 7.13
N ILE A 65 2.98 8.14 6.95
CA ILE A 65 4.39 8.34 6.60
C ILE A 65 4.53 8.21 5.08
N ASP A 66 4.22 9.29 4.37
CA ASP A 66 4.11 9.30 2.90
C ASP A 66 5.38 8.82 2.20
N TRP A 67 6.57 9.22 2.67
CA TRP A 67 7.83 8.82 2.04
C TRP A 67 8.08 7.31 2.12
N LEU A 68 7.65 6.65 3.21
CA LEU A 68 7.80 5.21 3.37
C LEU A 68 6.76 4.47 2.54
N LYS A 69 5.53 5.00 2.50
CA LYS A 69 4.46 4.50 1.66
C LYS A 69 4.85 4.55 0.18
N GLU A 70 5.46 5.63 -0.27
CA GLU A 70 5.99 5.77 -1.64
C GLU A 70 7.11 4.76 -1.93
N ARG A 71 8.01 4.50 -0.99
CA ARG A 71 9.03 3.45 -1.16
C ARG A 71 8.42 2.05 -1.27
N CYS A 72 7.39 1.74 -0.49
CA CYS A 72 6.68 0.47 -0.58
C CYS A 72 5.97 0.35 -1.94
N ASP A 73 5.30 1.41 -2.39
CA ASP A 73 4.64 1.51 -3.69
C ASP A 73 5.62 1.17 -4.84
N VAL A 74 6.79 1.79 -4.85
CA VAL A 74 7.84 1.53 -5.85
C VAL A 74 8.39 0.10 -5.75
N HIS A 75 8.64 -0.41 -4.54
CA HIS A 75 9.15 -1.77 -4.34
C HIS A 75 8.18 -2.81 -4.91
N LEU A 76 6.88 -2.62 -4.69
CA LEU A 76 5.84 -3.54 -5.14
C LEU A 76 5.78 -3.68 -6.67
N ILE A 77 6.28 -2.72 -7.45
CA ILE A 77 6.28 -2.83 -8.93
C ILE A 77 7.05 -4.07 -9.40
N ASN A 78 8.21 -4.36 -8.78
CA ASN A 78 9.11 -5.43 -9.21
C ASN A 78 9.21 -6.61 -8.23
N CYS A 79 8.44 -6.59 -7.13
CA CYS A 79 8.41 -7.69 -6.17
C CYS A 79 7.70 -8.91 -6.78
N VAL A 80 8.49 -9.90 -7.22
CA VAL A 80 7.99 -11.12 -7.88
C VAL A 80 7.49 -12.15 -6.89
N GLU A 81 7.94 -12.03 -5.64
CA GLU A 81 7.57 -12.89 -4.52
C GLU A 81 6.10 -12.69 -4.13
N ILE A 82 5.54 -11.50 -4.38
CA ILE A 82 4.11 -11.22 -4.18
C ILE A 82 3.39 -11.36 -5.53
N PRO A 83 2.37 -12.24 -5.63
CA PRO A 83 1.60 -12.43 -6.85
C PRO A 83 1.05 -11.11 -7.42
N LEU A 84 1.05 -11.01 -8.75
CA LEU A 84 0.66 -9.77 -9.44
C LEU A 84 -0.77 -9.32 -9.06
N ILE A 85 -1.70 -10.27 -8.87
CA ILE A 85 -3.07 -9.97 -8.44
C ILE A 85 -3.11 -9.40 -7.02
N GLU A 86 -2.36 -9.96 -6.09
CA GLU A 86 -2.31 -9.45 -4.71
C GLU A 86 -1.77 -8.03 -4.68
N ARG A 87 -0.70 -7.74 -5.44
CA ARG A 87 -0.18 -6.38 -5.60
C ARG A 87 -1.21 -5.43 -6.21
N PHE A 88 -1.96 -5.90 -7.19
CA PHE A 88 -3.01 -5.09 -7.81
C PHE A 88 -4.11 -4.68 -6.83
N LEU A 89 -4.53 -5.59 -5.95
CA LEU A 89 -5.57 -5.33 -4.94
C LEU A 89 -5.14 -4.30 -3.88
N LEU A 90 -3.84 -4.07 -3.70
CA LEU A 90 -3.32 -3.04 -2.80
C LEU A 90 -3.51 -1.62 -3.34
N ILE A 91 -3.70 -1.45 -4.66
CA ILE A 91 -3.69 -0.14 -5.31
C ILE A 91 -4.75 0.80 -4.75
N GLU A 92 -6.00 0.38 -4.73
CA GLU A 92 -7.08 1.22 -4.19
C GLU A 92 -7.02 1.30 -2.68
N ARG A 93 -6.74 0.16 -2.01
CA ARG A 93 -6.69 0.08 -0.55
C ARG A 93 -5.72 1.10 0.05
N TYR A 94 -4.57 1.27 -0.58
CA TYR A 94 -3.51 2.15 -0.09
C TYR A 94 -3.23 3.33 -1.02
N CYS A 95 -4.05 3.61 -2.04
CA CYS A 95 -3.83 4.69 -3.01
C CYS A 95 -2.41 4.69 -3.64
N LEU A 96 -1.94 3.51 -4.09
CA LEU A 96 -0.58 3.30 -4.64
C LEU A 96 -0.47 3.80 -6.08
N ASN A 97 -0.11 5.06 -6.26
CA ASN A 97 -0.11 5.72 -7.58
C ASN A 97 0.98 5.19 -8.53
N ASN A 98 2.17 4.85 -8.03
CA ASN A 98 3.25 4.34 -8.88
C ASN A 98 2.90 2.94 -9.41
N LEU A 99 2.40 2.07 -8.54
CA LEU A 99 1.91 0.75 -8.91
C LEU A 99 0.70 0.84 -9.85
N LYS A 100 -0.25 1.73 -9.57
CA LYS A 100 -1.38 2.01 -10.49
C LYS A 100 -0.89 2.38 -11.88
N ASN A 101 0.06 3.33 -11.97
CA ASN A 101 0.63 3.77 -13.23
C ASN A 101 1.39 2.64 -13.94
N PHE A 102 2.13 1.81 -13.21
CA PHE A 102 2.77 0.63 -13.77
C PHE A 102 1.75 -0.31 -14.43
N PHE A 103 0.65 -0.65 -13.75
CA PHE A 103 -0.42 -1.48 -14.33
C PHE A 103 -1.08 -0.80 -15.54
N LEU A 104 -1.31 0.51 -15.46
CA LEU A 104 -1.90 1.34 -16.52
C LEU A 104 -0.97 1.68 -17.68
N HIS A 105 0.33 1.38 -17.62
CA HIS A 105 1.26 1.68 -18.71
C HIS A 105 2.04 0.45 -19.21
N CYS A 106 2.48 -0.43 -18.33
CA CYS A 106 3.41 -1.52 -18.66
C CYS A 106 2.72 -2.81 -19.14
N LEU A 107 1.47 -3.07 -18.75
CA LEU A 107 0.69 -4.15 -19.37
C LEU A 107 0.22 -3.69 -20.74
N ASN A 108 0.63 -4.35 -21.83
CA ASN A 108 -0.02 -4.16 -23.12
C ASN A 108 -1.49 -4.65 -23.02
N VAL A 109 -2.34 -4.24 -23.96
CA VAL A 109 -3.79 -4.52 -23.91
C VAL A 109 -4.07 -6.03 -23.85
N ASP A 110 -3.25 -6.84 -24.51
CA ASP A 110 -3.38 -8.30 -24.49
C ASP A 110 -3.10 -8.88 -23.11
N LYS A 111 -1.97 -8.52 -22.48
CA LYS A 111 -1.64 -8.97 -21.11
C LYS A 111 -2.64 -8.45 -20.08
N LEU A 112 -3.14 -7.23 -20.24
CA LEU A 112 -4.17 -6.69 -19.36
C LEU A 112 -5.48 -7.49 -19.50
N ARG A 113 -5.86 -7.83 -20.74
CA ARG A 113 -7.05 -8.66 -21.01
C ARG A 113 -6.90 -10.06 -20.42
N GLU A 114 -5.74 -10.69 -20.60
CA GLU A 114 -5.43 -11.99 -19.99
C GLU A 114 -5.48 -11.94 -18.47
N PHE A 115 -4.86 -10.92 -17.87
CA PHE A 115 -4.90 -10.68 -16.42
C PHE A 115 -6.33 -10.52 -15.89
N MET A 116 -7.15 -9.68 -16.55
CA MET A 116 -8.54 -9.46 -16.13
C MET A 116 -9.40 -10.72 -16.28
N LYS A 117 -9.18 -11.53 -17.32
CA LYS A 117 -9.87 -12.81 -17.50
C LYS A 117 -9.48 -13.82 -16.41
N ALA A 118 -8.18 -13.93 -16.14
CA ALA A 118 -7.66 -14.88 -15.15
C ALA A 118 -8.09 -14.56 -13.71
N ASN A 119 -8.35 -13.28 -13.41
CA ASN A 119 -8.64 -12.83 -12.04
C ASN A 119 -10.04 -12.20 -11.89
N HIS A 120 -10.95 -12.47 -12.81
CA HIS A 120 -12.24 -11.78 -12.92
C HIS A 120 -13.05 -11.76 -11.61
N GLU A 121 -13.18 -12.91 -10.94
CA GLU A 121 -13.95 -13.02 -9.70
C GLU A 121 -13.35 -12.23 -8.54
N GLN A 122 -12.02 -12.29 -8.37
CA GLN A 122 -11.31 -11.56 -7.30
C GLN A 122 -11.38 -10.05 -7.51
N LEU A 123 -11.23 -9.61 -8.76
CA LEU A 123 -11.35 -8.19 -9.09
C LEU A 123 -12.78 -7.70 -8.84
N LEU A 124 -13.81 -8.51 -9.13
CA LEU A 124 -15.21 -8.06 -9.03
C LEU A 124 -15.62 -7.83 -7.58
N SER A 125 -15.06 -8.61 -6.66
CA SER A 125 -15.32 -8.50 -5.23
C SER A 125 -14.46 -7.45 -4.53
N SER A 126 -13.30 -7.10 -5.09
CA SER A 126 -12.26 -6.37 -4.34
C SER A 126 -11.96 -4.96 -4.85
N ILE A 127 -12.26 -4.62 -6.11
CA ILE A 127 -12.00 -3.27 -6.63
C ILE A 127 -13.29 -2.51 -6.95
N SER A 128 -13.23 -1.18 -6.86
CA SER A 128 -14.36 -0.30 -7.07
C SER A 128 -14.85 -0.30 -8.52
N LYS A 129 -16.14 0.01 -8.70
CA LYS A 129 -16.74 0.19 -10.04
C LYS A 129 -16.00 1.25 -10.87
N GLU A 130 -15.49 2.30 -10.21
CA GLU A 130 -14.75 3.37 -10.90
C GLU A 130 -13.42 2.86 -11.45
N PHE A 131 -12.67 2.11 -10.66
CA PHE A 131 -11.40 1.56 -11.11
C PHE A 131 -11.59 0.49 -12.19
N TRP A 132 -12.64 -0.32 -12.08
CA TRP A 132 -13.10 -1.20 -13.16
C TRP A 132 -13.36 -0.45 -14.48
N VAL A 133 -14.02 0.71 -14.42
CA VAL A 133 -14.26 1.53 -15.62
C VAL A 133 -12.94 2.06 -16.19
N GLN A 134 -12.00 2.51 -15.37
CA GLN A 134 -10.68 2.96 -15.84
C GLN A 134 -9.92 1.86 -16.59
N LEU A 135 -10.00 0.61 -16.11
CA LEU A 135 -9.38 -0.54 -16.78
C LEU A 135 -10.07 -0.87 -18.11
N THR A 136 -11.40 -0.88 -18.13
CA THR A 136 -12.18 -1.23 -19.34
C THR A 136 -12.06 -0.18 -20.43
N VAL A 137 -12.06 1.12 -20.09
CA VAL A 137 -11.81 2.21 -21.05
C VAL A 137 -10.48 1.98 -21.76
N ARG A 138 -9.42 1.60 -21.03
CA ARG A 138 -8.12 1.32 -21.64
C ARG A 138 -8.13 0.14 -22.61
N LEU A 139 -8.96 -0.89 -22.35
CA LEU A 139 -9.16 -2.01 -23.26
C LEU A 139 -9.91 -1.59 -24.54
N CYS A 140 -10.82 -0.62 -24.45
CA CYS A 140 -11.65 -0.16 -25.57
C CYS A 140 -10.94 0.85 -26.48
N VAL A 141 -10.02 1.68 -25.97
CA VAL A 141 -9.32 2.74 -26.73
C VAL A 141 -8.34 2.18 -27.79
N LYS A 142 -8.09 0.86 -27.84
CA LYS A 142 -7.23 0.22 -28.86
C LYS A 142 -7.97 -0.72 -29.82
N LEU A 143 -9.29 -0.65 -29.92
CA LEU A 143 -10.08 -1.34 -30.96
C LEU A 143 -10.32 -0.45 -32.17
#